data_AF-A0A8C0B4Z1-F1
#
_entry.id   AF-A0A8C0B4Z1-F1
#
_cell.length_a   1.000
_cell.length_b   1.000
_cell.length_c   1.000
_cell.angle_alpha   90.00
_cell.angle_beta   90.00
_cell.angle_gamma   90.00
#
_symmetry.space_group_name_H-M   'P 1'
#
loop_
_entity.id
_entity.type
_entity.pdbx_description
1 polymer ?
#
loop_
_entity_poly.entity_id
_entity_poly.type
_entity_poly.pdbx_seq_one_letter_code
_entity_poly.pdbx_strand_id
1 'polypeptide(L)'
;LFLFSGLDFIRAEGFVFSHVADEGIINACAGNLLRYRKQVGAENIQIFADIKKKHSAHALTADVSVAETASAAELFLADGVVLTGTATGLPADPQELKEVKHAVKIPVLIGSGVTLENVRSYLDANALIIGSYFKKEGYWANGVDPDRVKKFMEHISKLRE
;
A
#
# COMPACT_ATOMS: atom_id res chain seq x y z
N LEU A 1 14.79 0.07 14.94
CA LEU A 1 13.78 -0.81 15.55
C LEU A 1 13.56 -2.10 14.75
N PHE A 2 13.44 -2.05 13.42
CA PHE A 2 13.10 -3.24 12.59
C PHE A 2 14.20 -4.33 12.48
N LEU A 3 15.48 -4.01 12.69
CA LEU A 3 16.56 -5.01 12.62
C LEU A 3 16.42 -6.15 13.65
N PHE A 4 15.74 -5.88 14.76
CA PHE A 4 15.58 -6.86 15.84
C PHE A 4 14.24 -7.61 15.78
N SER A 5 13.34 -7.24 14.88
CA SER A 5 12.02 -7.87 14.76
C SER A 5 11.98 -9.03 13.75
N GLY A 6 13.06 -9.26 12.98
CA GLY A 6 13.10 -10.32 11.96
C GLY A 6 12.07 -10.15 10.83
N LEU A 7 11.66 -8.90 10.56
CA LEU A 7 10.70 -8.58 9.50
C LEU A 7 11.46 -8.35 8.18
N ASP A 8 10.87 -8.73 7.05
CA ASP A 8 11.51 -8.61 5.72
C ASP A 8 11.24 -7.27 5.02
N PHE A 9 10.28 -6.49 5.51
CA PHE A 9 9.88 -5.23 4.88
C PHE A 9 9.31 -4.22 5.86
N ILE A 10 9.27 -2.97 5.42
CA ILE A 10 8.51 -1.89 6.04
C ILE A 10 7.52 -1.31 5.03
N ARG A 11 6.44 -0.73 5.56
CA ARG A 11 5.57 0.16 4.79
C ARG A 11 5.90 1.60 5.15
N ALA A 12 6.18 2.42 4.15
CA ALA A 12 6.59 3.81 4.33
C ALA A 12 5.51 4.76 3.83
N GLU A 13 4.89 5.48 4.77
CA GLU A 13 4.07 6.64 4.47
C GLU A 13 4.95 7.86 4.22
N GLY A 14 4.54 8.73 3.28
CA GLY A 14 5.27 9.96 2.99
C GLY A 14 6.67 9.67 2.46
N PHE A 15 6.81 8.60 1.66
CA PHE A 15 8.09 8.26 1.04
C PHE A 15 8.48 9.35 0.03
N VAL A 16 7.54 9.75 -0.82
CA VAL A 16 7.66 10.84 -1.79
C VAL A 16 6.51 11.84 -1.62
N PHE A 17 6.81 13.10 -1.92
CA PHE A 17 5.93 14.26 -1.75
C PHE A 17 5.47 14.50 -0.29
N SER A 18 5.06 15.74 -0.02
CA SER A 18 4.50 16.12 1.29
C SER A 18 2.97 16.16 1.20
N HIS A 19 2.31 15.72 2.25
CA HIS A 19 0.85 15.75 2.39
C HIS A 19 0.46 16.12 3.82
N VAL A 20 -0.81 16.47 4.03
CA VAL A 20 -1.34 16.75 5.38
C VAL A 20 -2.13 15.54 5.84
N ALA A 21 -1.72 14.91 6.94
CA ALA A 21 -2.46 13.83 7.60
C ALA A 21 -3.04 14.31 8.94
N ASP A 22 -3.62 13.40 9.73
CA ASP A 22 -4.11 13.66 11.07
C ASP A 22 -3.02 14.15 12.04
N GLU A 23 -1.76 13.84 11.76
CA GLU A 23 -0.60 14.31 12.51
C GLU A 23 -0.04 15.66 12.01
N GLY A 24 -0.63 16.25 10.97
CA GLY A 24 -0.19 17.50 10.35
C GLY A 24 0.59 17.30 9.05
N ILE A 25 1.49 18.23 8.71
CA ILE A 25 2.29 18.16 7.48
C ILE A 25 3.34 17.06 7.64
N ILE A 26 3.24 16.04 6.79
CA ILE A 26 4.22 14.97 6.66
C ILE A 26 5.12 15.31 5.48
N ASN A 27 6.43 15.37 5.71
CA ASN A 27 7.42 15.62 4.67
C ASN A 27 7.96 14.32 4.08
N ALA A 28 8.26 14.36 2.78
CA ALA A 28 8.88 13.25 2.06
C ALA A 28 10.17 12.76 2.76
N CYS A 29 10.29 11.45 2.98
CA CYS A 29 11.35 10.87 3.79
C CYS A 29 12.32 9.95 3.05
N ALA A 30 12.12 9.67 1.74
CA ALA A 30 12.91 8.69 0.99
C ALA A 30 14.43 8.80 1.18
N GLY A 31 14.99 10.00 1.03
CA GLY A 31 16.44 10.21 1.17
C GLY A 31 16.96 9.90 2.58
N ASN A 32 16.24 10.30 3.62
CA ASN A 32 16.62 10.00 5.02
C ASN A 32 16.46 8.51 5.31
N LEU A 33 15.35 7.91 4.87
CA LEU A 33 15.05 6.51 5.08
C LEU A 33 16.08 5.59 4.41
N LEU A 34 16.47 5.86 3.17
CA LEU A 34 17.46 5.07 2.43
C LEU A 34 18.86 5.19 3.04
N ARG A 35 19.28 6.40 3.44
CA ARG A 35 20.56 6.59 4.14
C ARG A 35 20.59 5.84 5.45
N TYR A 36 19.50 5.90 6.21
CA TYR A 36 19.39 5.17 7.46
C TYR A 36 19.41 3.65 7.22
N ARG A 37 18.63 3.14 6.25
CA ARG A 37 18.61 1.72 5.84
C ARG A 37 20.03 1.20 5.58
N LYS A 38 20.81 1.96 4.80
CA LYS A 38 22.21 1.63 4.52
C LYS A 38 23.11 1.71 5.77
N GLN A 39 22.99 2.77 6.56
CA GLN A 39 23.81 2.98 7.76
C GLN A 39 23.69 1.82 8.75
N VAL A 40 22.51 1.21 8.87
CA VAL A 40 22.27 0.10 9.78
C VAL A 40 22.42 -1.27 9.12
N GLY A 41 22.87 -1.35 7.86
CA GLY A 41 23.07 -2.61 7.13
C GLY A 41 21.77 -3.35 6.80
N ALA A 42 20.64 -2.64 6.70
CA ALA A 42 19.31 -3.19 6.48
C ALA A 42 18.88 -3.13 4.99
N GLU A 43 19.81 -3.17 4.05
CA GLU A 43 19.50 -3.06 2.60
C GLU A 43 18.68 -4.25 2.08
N ASN A 44 18.66 -5.36 2.82
CA ASN A 44 17.78 -6.50 2.57
C ASN A 44 16.31 -6.25 2.96
N ILE A 45 16.02 -5.19 3.73
CA ILE A 45 14.67 -4.85 4.16
C ILE A 45 13.99 -4.03 3.06
N GLN A 46 12.91 -4.59 2.50
CA GLN A 46 12.15 -3.96 1.42
C GLN A 46 11.34 -2.77 1.94
N ILE A 47 11.20 -1.73 1.11
CA ILE A 47 10.40 -0.54 1.38
C ILE A 47 9.22 -0.50 0.42
N PHE A 48 8.02 -0.75 0.95
CA PHE A 48 6.76 -0.55 0.21
C PHE A 48 6.19 0.83 0.52
N ALA A 49 6.20 1.72 -0.47
CA ALA A 49 5.75 3.11 -0.30
C ALA A 49 4.23 3.23 -0.49
N ASP A 50 3.52 3.80 0.49
CA ASP A 50 2.13 4.18 0.31
C ASP A 50 2.07 5.40 -0.63
N ILE A 51 1.29 5.30 -1.72
CA ILE A 51 1.08 6.41 -2.67
C ILE A 51 -0.30 7.02 -2.46
N LYS A 52 -0.37 8.36 -2.44
CA LYS A 52 -1.58 9.13 -2.14
C LYS A 52 -2.41 8.53 -0.99
N LYS A 53 -1.76 8.33 0.15
CA LYS A 53 -2.31 7.66 1.33
C LYS A 53 -3.69 8.19 1.72
N LYS A 54 -4.55 7.24 2.07
CA LYS A 54 -5.88 7.45 2.68
C LYS A 54 -5.82 8.22 3.98
N HIS A 55 -6.83 9.04 4.28
CA HIS A 55 -6.85 9.96 5.44
C HIS A 55 -5.82 11.09 5.39
N SER A 56 -5.25 11.36 4.21
CA SER A 56 -4.40 12.52 3.97
C SER A 56 -4.99 13.43 2.91
N ALA A 57 -4.81 14.74 3.09
CA ALA A 57 -5.07 15.76 2.09
C ALA A 57 -3.83 15.99 1.23
N HIS A 58 -4.01 15.86 -0.08
CA HIS A 58 -2.97 16.00 -1.10
C HIS A 58 -3.08 17.34 -1.84
N ALA A 59 -3.55 18.40 -1.16
CA ALA A 59 -3.84 19.69 -1.80
C ALA A 59 -2.59 20.38 -2.38
N LEU A 60 -1.43 20.22 -1.72
CA LEU A 60 -0.14 20.77 -2.18
C LEU A 60 0.39 20.07 -3.43
N THR A 61 -0.10 18.86 -3.71
CA THR A 61 0.34 17.98 -4.80
C THR A 61 -0.88 17.54 -5.61
N ALA A 62 -1.89 18.40 -5.71
CA ALA A 62 -3.16 18.09 -6.37
C ALA A 62 -2.99 17.96 -7.88
N ASP A 63 -1.97 18.63 -8.43
CA ASP A 63 -1.51 18.56 -9.82
C ASP A 63 -0.74 17.27 -10.14
N VAL A 64 -0.20 16.59 -9.14
CA VAL A 64 0.51 15.32 -9.31
C VAL A 64 -0.49 14.16 -9.27
N SER A 65 -0.59 13.37 -10.32
CA SER A 65 -1.44 12.18 -10.38
C SER A 65 -0.93 11.04 -9.49
N VAL A 66 -1.76 10.02 -9.27
CA VAL A 66 -1.34 8.81 -8.52
C VAL A 66 -0.25 8.04 -9.27
N ALA A 67 -0.33 8.00 -10.61
CA ALA A 67 0.67 7.39 -11.47
C ALA A 67 2.02 8.11 -11.38
N GLU A 68 2.03 9.45 -11.45
CA GLU A 68 3.27 10.24 -11.28
C GLU A 68 3.85 10.08 -9.86
N THR A 69 2.99 10.00 -8.85
CA THR A 69 3.41 9.70 -7.48
C THR A 69 4.11 8.33 -7.40
N ALA A 70 3.58 7.33 -8.09
CA ALA A 70 4.19 5.99 -8.16
C ALA A 70 5.52 6.00 -8.91
N SER A 71 5.61 6.66 -10.07
CA SER A 71 6.87 6.80 -10.82
C SER A 71 7.93 7.54 -10.01
N ALA A 72 7.54 8.55 -9.22
CA ALA A 72 8.45 9.22 -8.30
C ALA A 72 8.93 8.26 -7.19
N ALA A 73 8.06 7.44 -6.61
CA ALA A 73 8.46 6.45 -5.62
C ALA A 73 9.47 5.43 -6.18
N GLU A 74 9.25 4.93 -7.40
CA GLU A 74 10.19 4.05 -8.11
C GLU A 74 11.53 4.77 -8.38
N LEU A 75 11.50 6.01 -8.87
CA LEU A 75 12.70 6.82 -9.09
C LEU A 75 13.51 7.01 -7.80
N PHE A 76 12.81 7.13 -6.66
CA PHE A 76 13.39 7.24 -5.33
C PHE A 76 13.67 5.87 -4.68
N LEU A 77 13.77 4.80 -5.47
CA LEU A 77 14.23 3.47 -5.05
C LEU A 77 13.32 2.77 -4.03
N ALA A 78 12.00 2.99 -4.12
CA ALA A 78 11.05 2.11 -3.45
C ALA A 78 11.11 0.70 -4.04
N ASP A 79 10.96 -0.32 -3.20
CA ASP A 79 10.95 -1.73 -3.62
C ASP A 79 9.57 -2.17 -4.11
N GLY A 80 8.53 -1.38 -3.82
CA GLY A 80 7.17 -1.54 -4.31
C GLY A 80 6.29 -0.37 -3.88
N VAL A 81 5.10 -0.25 -4.47
CA VAL A 81 4.11 0.77 -4.11
C VAL A 81 2.81 0.15 -3.62
N VAL A 82 2.16 0.83 -2.68
CA VAL A 82 0.86 0.43 -2.12
C VAL A 82 -0.17 1.48 -2.50
N LEU A 83 -1.11 1.08 -3.37
CA LEU A 83 -2.26 1.89 -3.75
C LEU A 83 -3.38 1.71 -2.73
N THR A 84 -3.91 2.82 -2.19
CA THR A 84 -4.97 2.80 -1.18
C THR A 84 -6.19 3.59 -1.63
N GLY A 85 -7.40 3.12 -1.34
CA GLY A 85 -8.62 3.91 -1.47
C GLY A 85 -8.70 5.05 -0.44
N THR A 86 -9.64 5.98 -0.59
CA THR A 86 -9.68 7.26 0.14
C THR A 86 -9.83 7.16 1.66
N ALA A 87 -10.41 6.08 2.17
CA ALA A 87 -10.55 5.79 3.60
C ALA A 87 -10.50 4.29 3.90
N THR A 88 -10.48 3.93 5.18
CA THR A 88 -10.46 2.51 5.61
C THR A 88 -11.75 1.81 5.22
N GLY A 89 -11.61 0.67 4.52
CA GLY A 89 -12.76 -0.09 4.00
C GLY A 89 -13.26 0.40 2.65
N LEU A 90 -12.82 1.59 2.19
CA LEU A 90 -13.10 2.06 0.83
C LEU A 90 -12.10 1.45 -0.16
N PRO A 91 -12.59 0.88 -1.28
CA PRO A 91 -11.75 0.30 -2.31
C PRO A 91 -10.85 1.33 -2.98
N ALA A 92 -9.66 0.89 -3.41
CA ALA A 92 -8.87 1.63 -4.38
C ALA A 92 -9.59 1.65 -5.74
N ASP A 93 -9.42 2.70 -6.54
CA ASP A 93 -9.99 2.73 -7.88
C ASP A 93 -9.25 1.71 -8.78
N PRO A 94 -9.95 0.72 -9.38
CA PRO A 94 -9.32 -0.20 -10.34
C PRO A 94 -8.69 0.49 -11.55
N GLN A 95 -9.14 1.69 -11.91
CA GLN A 95 -8.54 2.47 -12.99
C GLN A 95 -7.18 3.03 -12.57
N GLU A 96 -7.05 3.53 -11.34
CA GLU A 96 -5.76 3.96 -10.77
C GLU A 96 -4.77 2.79 -10.69
N LEU A 97 -5.22 1.57 -10.38
CA LEU A 97 -4.36 0.38 -10.43
C LEU A 97 -3.76 0.19 -11.82
N LYS A 98 -4.57 0.30 -12.88
CA LYS A 98 -4.06 0.18 -14.25
C LYS A 98 -3.04 1.27 -14.55
N GLU A 99 -3.34 2.51 -14.23
CA GLU A 99 -2.45 3.65 -14.49
C GLU A 99 -1.10 3.48 -13.78
N VAL A 100 -1.13 3.12 -12.49
CA VAL A 100 0.08 2.85 -11.70
C VAL A 100 0.86 1.68 -12.29
N LYS A 101 0.21 0.58 -12.66
CA LYS A 101 0.86 -0.58 -13.29
C LYS A 101 1.54 -0.26 -14.62
N HIS A 102 1.04 0.71 -15.38
CA HIS A 102 1.70 1.18 -16.60
C HIS A 102 2.85 2.14 -16.31
N ALA A 103 2.78 2.88 -15.20
CA ALA A 103 3.73 3.92 -14.83
C ALA A 103 4.99 3.40 -14.15
N VAL A 104 4.96 2.20 -13.54
CA VAL A 104 6.10 1.62 -12.81
C VAL A 104 6.40 0.18 -13.19
N LYS A 105 7.64 -0.26 -12.96
CA LYS A 105 8.06 -1.68 -13.13
C LYS A 105 8.13 -2.44 -11.81
N ILE A 106 8.24 -1.72 -10.68
CA ILE A 106 8.21 -2.29 -9.34
C ILE A 106 6.82 -2.88 -8.97
N PRO A 107 6.75 -3.83 -8.03
CA PRO A 107 5.48 -4.40 -7.56
C PRO A 107 4.46 -3.37 -7.10
N VAL A 108 3.20 -3.55 -7.53
CA VAL A 108 2.06 -2.72 -7.13
C VAL A 108 1.11 -3.53 -6.27
N LEU A 109 0.85 -3.07 -5.05
CA LEU A 109 0.01 -3.73 -4.06
C LEU A 109 -1.26 -2.91 -3.82
N ILE A 110 -2.37 -3.58 -3.49
CA ILE A 110 -3.59 -2.91 -3.04
C ILE A 110 -3.67 -2.93 -1.52
N GLY A 111 -3.81 -1.76 -0.90
CA GLY A 111 -3.78 -1.56 0.55
C GLY A 111 -5.11 -1.25 1.22
N SER A 112 -6.23 -1.22 0.49
CA SER A 112 -7.54 -0.90 1.07
C SER A 112 -8.73 -1.48 0.32
N GLY A 113 -9.76 -1.84 1.09
CA GLY A 113 -11.13 -2.05 0.61
C GLY A 113 -11.36 -3.26 -0.29
N VAL A 114 -10.42 -4.20 -0.34
CA VAL A 114 -10.62 -5.47 -1.07
C VAL A 114 -11.56 -6.37 -0.27
N THR A 115 -12.57 -6.90 -0.95
CA THR A 115 -13.57 -7.84 -0.45
C THR A 115 -13.74 -8.97 -1.45
N LEU A 116 -14.52 -10.00 -1.10
CA LEU A 116 -14.78 -11.13 -1.99
C LEU A 116 -15.55 -10.71 -3.25
N GLU A 117 -16.37 -9.66 -3.14
CA GLU A 117 -17.22 -9.15 -4.21
C GLU A 117 -16.42 -8.36 -5.25
N ASN A 118 -15.36 -7.67 -4.85
CA ASN A 118 -14.60 -6.76 -5.73
C ASN A 118 -13.19 -7.23 -6.10
N VAL A 119 -12.71 -8.34 -5.53
CA VAL A 119 -11.31 -8.80 -5.71
C VAL A 119 -10.93 -9.05 -7.17
N ARG A 120 -11.90 -9.39 -8.02
CA ARG A 120 -11.71 -9.56 -9.47
C ARG A 120 -11.15 -8.31 -10.16
N SER A 121 -11.48 -7.12 -9.64
CA SER A 121 -10.99 -5.85 -10.16
C SER A 121 -9.51 -5.58 -9.86
N TYR A 122 -8.88 -6.41 -9.00
CA TYR A 122 -7.51 -6.21 -8.53
C TYR A 122 -6.58 -7.39 -8.85
N LEU A 123 -6.96 -8.29 -9.76
CA LEU A 123 -6.16 -9.47 -10.10
C LEU A 123 -4.81 -9.13 -10.74
N ASP A 124 -4.69 -7.95 -11.37
CA ASP A 124 -3.44 -7.47 -11.97
C ASP A 124 -2.42 -6.93 -10.93
N ALA A 125 -2.86 -6.76 -9.67
CA ALA A 125 -1.99 -6.36 -8.58
C ALA A 125 -1.06 -7.52 -8.17
N ASN A 126 0.15 -7.17 -7.74
CA ASN A 126 1.15 -8.15 -7.31
C ASN A 126 0.80 -8.77 -5.94
N ALA A 127 0.18 -7.99 -5.04
CA ALA A 127 -0.35 -8.50 -3.78
C ALA A 127 -1.52 -7.65 -3.26
N LEU A 128 -2.27 -8.22 -2.31
CA LEU A 128 -3.43 -7.60 -1.68
C LEU A 128 -3.22 -7.59 -0.16
N ILE A 129 -3.29 -6.41 0.47
CA ILE A 129 -3.21 -6.23 1.91
C ILE A 129 -4.63 -6.04 2.45
N ILE A 130 -5.16 -7.07 3.10
CA ILE A 130 -6.55 -7.13 3.52
C ILE A 130 -6.63 -7.16 5.04
N GLY A 131 -7.25 -6.12 5.61
CA GLY A 131 -7.42 -5.94 7.06
C GLY A 131 -8.84 -6.15 7.52
N SER A 132 -9.65 -5.08 7.48
CA SER A 132 -11.01 -5.02 8.03
C SER A 132 -11.92 -6.14 7.53
N TYR A 133 -11.85 -6.51 6.24
CA TYR A 133 -12.64 -7.61 5.69
C TYR A 133 -12.38 -8.96 6.38
N PHE A 134 -11.18 -9.22 6.88
CA PHE A 134 -10.88 -10.45 7.63
C PHE A 134 -11.26 -10.36 9.11
N LYS A 135 -11.72 -9.21 9.61
CA LYS A 135 -12.18 -9.07 11.00
C LYS A 135 -13.64 -9.46 11.15
N LYS A 136 -14.04 -9.89 12.34
CA LYS A 136 -15.47 -10.12 12.66
C LYS A 136 -16.28 -8.87 12.36
N GLU A 137 -17.40 -9.04 11.66
CA GLU A 137 -18.31 -7.95 11.25
C GLU A 137 -17.68 -6.86 10.37
N GLY A 138 -16.43 -7.03 9.92
CA GLY A 138 -15.74 -6.03 9.12
C GLY A 138 -15.14 -4.88 9.95
N TYR A 139 -15.22 -4.95 11.28
CA TYR A 139 -14.76 -3.88 12.15
C TYR A 139 -13.28 -4.06 12.51
N TRP A 140 -12.46 -3.03 12.25
CA TRP A 140 -11.00 -3.12 12.34
C TRP A 140 -10.46 -3.52 13.72
N ALA A 141 -11.17 -3.15 14.80
CA ALA A 141 -10.77 -3.46 16.16
C ALA A 141 -11.09 -4.90 16.59
N ASN A 142 -11.94 -5.61 15.83
CA ASN A 142 -12.30 -6.98 16.15
C ASN A 142 -11.16 -7.98 15.85
N GLY A 143 -11.30 -9.18 16.40
CA GLY A 143 -10.46 -10.33 16.06
C GLY A 143 -10.64 -10.76 14.60
N VAL A 144 -9.65 -11.47 14.07
CA VAL A 144 -9.75 -12.11 12.74
C VAL A 144 -10.83 -13.21 12.80
N ASP A 145 -11.61 -13.32 11.73
CA ASP A 145 -12.60 -14.36 11.50
C ASP A 145 -12.02 -15.41 10.54
N PRO A 146 -11.64 -16.62 11.03
CA PRO A 146 -11.03 -17.66 10.19
C PRO A 146 -11.91 -18.11 9.03
N ASP A 147 -13.24 -18.09 9.18
CA ASP A 147 -14.16 -18.52 8.13
C ASP A 147 -14.18 -17.52 6.97
N ARG A 148 -14.07 -16.22 7.27
CA ARG A 148 -13.95 -15.17 6.24
C ARG A 148 -12.65 -15.29 5.47
N VAL A 149 -11.54 -15.58 6.16
CA VAL A 149 -10.24 -15.82 5.53
C VAL A 149 -10.31 -17.04 4.62
N LYS A 150 -10.83 -18.17 5.13
CA LYS A 150 -10.96 -19.42 4.37
C LYS A 150 -11.79 -19.22 3.09
N LYS A 151 -12.99 -18.64 3.21
CA LYS A 151 -13.87 -18.34 2.07
C LYS A 151 -13.19 -17.46 1.02
N PHE A 152 -12.43 -16.45 1.46
CA PHE A 152 -11.71 -15.57 0.55
C PHE A 152 -10.60 -16.32 -0.20
N MET A 153 -9.80 -17.13 0.51
CA MET A 153 -8.71 -17.89 -0.11
C MET A 153 -9.23 -18.96 -1.08
N GLU A 154 -10.33 -19.64 -0.76
CA GLU A 154 -11.01 -20.55 -1.68
C GLU A 154 -11.49 -19.83 -2.95
N HIS A 155 -12.02 -18.61 -2.82
CA HIS A 155 -12.42 -17.80 -3.96
C HIS A 155 -11.22 -17.37 -4.82
N ILE A 156 -10.14 -16.89 -4.20
CA ILE A 156 -8.90 -16.51 -4.90
C ILE A 156 -8.28 -17.69 -5.64
N SER A 157 -8.26 -18.89 -5.04
CA SER A 157 -7.73 -20.09 -5.70
C SER A 157 -8.45 -20.36 -7.01
N LYS A 158 -9.78 -20.26 -7.03
CA LYS A 158 -10.62 -20.45 -8.23
C LYS A 158 -10.45 -19.37 -9.29
N LEU A 159 -10.00 -18.17 -8.92
CA LEU A 159 -9.73 -17.09 -9.88
C LEU A 159 -8.34 -17.18 -10.51
N ARG A 160 -7.45 -18.01 -9.94
CA ARG A 160 -6.08 -18.20 -10.41
C ARG A 160 -5.89 -19.49 -11.21
N GLU A 161 -6.89 -20.36 -11.23
CA GLU A 161 -7.01 -21.48 -12.17
C GLU A 161 -7.42 -20.95 -13.56
#